data_AF-A0A6B3G8H3-F1
#
_entry.id   AF-A0A6B3G8H3-F1
#
_cell.length_a   1.000
_cell.length_b   1.000
_cell.length_c   1.000
_cell.angle_alpha   90.00
_cell.angle_beta   90.00
_cell.angle_gamma   90.00
#
_symmetry.space_group_name_H-M   'P 1'
#
loop_
_entity.id
_entity.type
_entity.pdbx_description
1 polymer ?
#
loop_
_entity_poly.entity_id
_entity_poly.type
_entity_poly.pdbx_seq_one_letter_code
_entity_poly.pdbx_strand_id
1 'polypeptide(L)'
;MALACDPRLIVADEPTTALDVMIQAQILRLIEQLVSDQNVGLIMISHDLAVLADTCDRLSVMYAGRVVEEGPAAEVYADARHPYGKA
;
A
#
# COMPACT_ATOMS: atom_id res chain seq x y z
N MET A 1 -6.90 16.53 -6.78
CA MET A 1 -5.95 16.88 -7.85
C MET A 1 -5.43 15.65 -8.58
N ALA A 2 -4.91 14.62 -7.90
CA ALA A 2 -4.40 13.41 -8.56
C ALA A 2 -5.44 12.71 -9.49
N LEU A 3 -6.71 12.72 -9.09
CA LEU A 3 -7.83 12.12 -9.86
C LEU A 3 -8.41 13.03 -10.95
N ALA A 4 -7.96 14.28 -11.08
CA ALA A 4 -8.61 15.26 -11.96
C ALA A 4 -8.41 14.95 -13.46
N CYS A 5 -7.40 14.14 -13.80
CA CYS A 5 -6.98 13.87 -15.18
C CYS A 5 -7.28 12.44 -15.65
N ASP A 6 -8.22 11.73 -15.00
CA ASP A 6 -8.52 10.32 -15.29
C ASP A 6 -7.24 9.46 -15.38
N PRO A 7 -6.42 9.45 -14.30
CA PRO A 7 -5.13 8.78 -14.34
C PRO A 7 -5.31 7.27 -14.43
N ARG A 8 -4.41 6.59 -15.14
CA ARG A 8 -4.35 5.11 -15.13
C ARG A 8 -3.55 4.55 -13.95
N LEU A 9 -2.85 5.41 -13.20
CA LEU A 9 -2.01 5.03 -12.07
C LEU A 9 -1.97 6.15 -11.04
N ILE A 10 -2.08 5.78 -9.77
CA ILE A 10 -1.90 6.66 -8.60
C ILE A 10 -0.71 6.14 -7.80
N VAL A 11 0.16 7.06 -7.38
CA VAL A 11 1.24 6.77 -6.41
C VAL A 11 0.90 7.53 -5.13
N ALA A 12 0.65 6.79 -4.06
CA ALA A 12 0.31 7.32 -2.74
C ALA A 12 1.50 7.12 -1.81
N ASP A 13 2.25 8.20 -1.56
CA ASP A 13 3.44 8.19 -0.70
C ASP A 13 3.06 8.62 0.72
N GLU A 14 3.07 7.66 1.64
CA GLU A 14 2.65 7.81 3.03
C GLU A 14 1.33 8.61 3.20
N PRO A 15 0.23 8.20 2.53
CA PRO A 15 -0.99 9.01 2.39
C PRO A 15 -1.76 9.24 3.69
N THR A 16 -1.45 8.47 4.73
CA THR A 16 -2.17 8.48 6.01
C THR A 16 -1.31 8.88 7.20
N THR A 17 -0.08 9.35 6.97
CA THR A 17 0.80 9.80 8.05
C THR A 17 0.16 10.95 8.83
N ALA A 18 0.34 10.92 10.16
CA ALA A 18 -0.21 11.87 11.12
C ALA A 18 -1.76 11.90 11.27
N LEU A 19 -2.46 10.91 10.70
CA LEU A 19 -3.89 10.70 10.96
C LEU A 19 -4.10 9.74 12.13
N ASP A 20 -5.23 9.87 12.82
CA ASP A 20 -5.65 8.84 13.77
C ASP A 20 -6.12 7.58 13.03
N VAL A 21 -6.13 6.46 13.76
CA VAL A 21 -6.45 5.12 13.22
C VAL A 21 -7.83 5.08 12.54
N MET A 22 -8.83 5.81 13.07
CA MET A 22 -10.18 5.79 12.50
C MET A 22 -10.24 6.56 11.18
N ILE A 23 -9.61 7.74 11.11
CA ILE A 23 -9.57 8.53 9.87
C ILE A 23 -8.69 7.84 8.82
N GLN A 24 -7.57 7.25 9.22
CA GLN A 24 -6.73 6.44 8.32
C GLN A 24 -7.55 5.36 7.61
N ALA A 25 -8.31 4.56 8.35
CA ALA A 25 -9.15 3.51 7.78
C ALA A 25 -10.22 4.06 6.81
N GLN A 26 -10.78 5.24 7.10
CA GLN A 26 -11.73 5.89 6.20
C GLN A 26 -11.07 6.35 4.89
N ILE A 27 -9.88 6.93 4.97
CA ILE A 27 -9.13 7.39 3.80
C ILE A 27 -8.71 6.21 2.92
N LEU A 28 -8.20 5.13 3.51
CA LEU A 28 -7.79 3.94 2.75
C LEU A 28 -8.96 3.31 2.00
N ARG A 29 -10.11 3.11 2.67
CA ARG A 29 -11.33 2.60 2.02
C ARG A 29 -11.80 3.50 0.88
N LEU A 30 -11.71 4.82 1.05
CA LEU A 30 -12.05 5.75 -0.01
C LEU A 30 -11.11 5.58 -1.22
N ILE A 31 -9.81 5.42 -0.99
CA ILE A 31 -8.83 5.19 -2.06
C ILE A 31 -9.12 3.87 -2.78
N GLU A 32 -9.36 2.78 -2.04
CA GLU A 32 -9.70 1.46 -2.59
C GLU A 32 -10.95 1.53 -3.48
N GLN A 33 -12.01 2.18 -3.00
CA GLN A 33 -13.24 2.38 -3.77
C GLN A 33 -12.98 3.13 -5.07
N LEU A 34 -12.20 4.22 -5.02
CA LEU A 34 -11.88 5.02 -6.20
C LEU A 34 -11.04 4.26 -7.23
N VAL A 35 -10.11 3.42 -6.76
CA VAL A 35 -9.24 2.58 -7.59
C VAL A 35 -10.07 1.50 -8.29
N SER A 36 -10.97 0.85 -7.55
CA SER A 36 -11.89 -0.16 -8.07
C SER A 36 -12.87 0.41 -9.09
N ASP A 37 -13.55 1.52 -8.75
CA ASP A 37 -14.61 2.10 -9.58
C ASP A 37 -14.09 2.67 -10.91
N GLN A 38 -12.85 3.19 -10.90
CA GLN A 38 -12.24 3.83 -12.08
C GLN A 38 -11.24 2.89 -12.80
N ASN A 39 -11.05 1.66 -12.31
CA ASN A 39 -10.07 0.70 -12.84
C ASN A 39 -8.66 1.30 -12.98
N VAL A 40 -8.21 1.96 -11.91
CA VAL A 40 -6.93 2.69 -11.85
C VAL A 40 -5.91 1.83 -11.12
N GLY A 41 -4.65 1.81 -11.56
CA GLY A 41 -3.58 1.18 -10.80
C GLY A 41 -3.22 1.99 -9.55
N LEU A 42 -2.85 1.32 -8.45
CA LEU A 42 -2.40 1.96 -7.22
C LEU A 42 -1.03 1.43 -6.80
N ILE A 43 -0.09 2.34 -6.55
CA ILE A 43 1.15 2.06 -5.82
C ILE A 43 1.05 2.79 -4.50
N MET A 44 1.12 2.04 -3.40
CA MET A 44 1.12 2.59 -2.05
C MET A 44 2.52 2.42 -1.43
N ILE A 45 3.03 3.50 -0.85
CA ILE A 45 4.30 3.52 -0.13
C ILE A 45 3.98 3.82 1.32
N SER A 46 4.37 2.91 2.21
CA SER A 46 4.19 3.04 3.65
C SER A 46 5.20 2.18 4.36
N HIS A 47 5.47 2.52 5.62
CA HIS A 47 6.23 1.67 6.54
C HIS A 47 5.31 0.73 7.36
N ASP A 48 3.99 0.90 7.29
CA ASP A 48 3.03 0.02 7.97
C ASP A 48 2.61 -1.14 7.06
N LEU A 49 3.23 -2.31 7.30
CA LEU A 49 2.95 -3.52 6.53
C LEU A 49 1.54 -4.07 6.75
N ALA A 50 0.94 -3.86 7.93
CA ALA A 50 -0.40 -4.37 8.21
C ALA A 50 -1.45 -3.65 7.36
N VAL A 51 -1.29 -2.33 7.22
CA VAL A 51 -2.11 -1.51 6.33
C VAL A 51 -1.94 -1.92 4.87
N LEU A 52 -0.70 -2.07 4.42
CA LEU A 52 -0.42 -2.47 3.04
C LEU A 52 -0.95 -3.87 2.73
N ALA A 53 -0.92 -4.79 3.69
CA ALA A 53 -1.44 -6.15 3.54
C ALA A 53 -2.97 -6.21 3.41
N ASP A 54 -3.69 -5.26 4.00
CA ASP A 54 -5.15 -5.16 3.92
C ASP A 54 -5.61 -4.46 2.61
N THR A 55 -4.84 -3.46 2.16
CA THR A 55 -5.25 -2.58 1.04
C THR A 55 -4.66 -2.97 -0.32
N CYS A 56 -3.52 -3.68 -0.39
CA CYS A 56 -2.83 -3.97 -1.64
C CYS A 56 -2.88 -5.46 -2.03
N ASP A 57 -2.94 -5.76 -3.33
CA ASP A 57 -2.89 -7.15 -3.83
C ASP A 57 -1.49 -7.78 -3.67
N ARG A 58 -0.44 -6.97 -3.83
CA ARG A 58 0.97 -7.37 -3.78
C ARG A 58 1.74 -6.44 -2.88
N LEU A 59 2.79 -6.97 -2.25
CA LEU A 59 3.65 -6.23 -1.36
C LEU A 59 5.11 -6.45 -1.74
N SER A 60 5.88 -5.36 -1.81
CA SER A 60 7.33 -5.38 -2.04
C SER A 60 8.03 -4.74 -0.84
N VAL A 61 8.89 -5.49 -0.17
CA VAL A 61 9.72 -5.00 0.94
C VAL A 61 11.03 -4.49 0.37
N MET A 62 11.38 -3.25 0.71
CA MET A 62 12.65 -2.64 0.33
C MET A 62 13.58 -2.48 1.53
N TYR A 63 14.86 -2.76 1.31
CA TYR A 63 15.93 -2.48 2.27
C TYR A 63 17.17 -1.98 1.53
N ALA A 64 17.78 -0.91 2.05
CA ALA A 64 18.98 -0.29 1.46
C ALA A 64 18.87 -0.01 -0.06
N GLY A 65 17.69 0.46 -0.49
CA GLY A 65 17.41 0.80 -1.90
C GLY A 65 17.22 -0.40 -2.82
N ARG A 66 17.02 -1.61 -2.28
CA ARG A 66 16.76 -2.83 -3.06
C ARG A 66 15.48 -3.50 -2.60
N VAL A 67 14.70 -4.03 -3.55
CA VAL A 67 13.61 -4.96 -3.22
C VAL A 67 14.24 -6.26 -2.72
N VAL A 68 13.98 -6.57 -1.46
CA VAL A 68 14.50 -7.78 -0.80
C VAL A 68 13.48 -8.91 -0.77
N GLU A 69 12.20 -8.57 -0.91
CA GLU A 69 11.11 -9.54 -0.98
C GLU A 69 9.92 -8.95 -1.73
N GLU A 70 9.21 -9.78 -2.49
CA GLU A 70 7.97 -9.41 -3.19
C GLU A 70 7.07 -10.64 -3.34
N GLY A 71 5.75 -10.43 -3.24
CA GLY A 71 4.76 -11.49 -3.40
C GLY A 71 3.33 -11.00 -3.16
N PRO A 72 2.35 -11.93 -3.11
CA PRO A 72 1.00 -11.64 -2.64
C PRO A 72 1.05 -10.98 -1.26
N ALA A 73 0.30 -9.91 -1.05
CA ALA A 73 0.47 -9.09 0.16
C ALA A 73 0.22 -9.89 1.45
N ALA A 74 -0.81 -10.73 1.45
CA ALA A 74 -1.13 -11.62 2.57
C ALA A 74 -0.01 -12.62 2.88
N GLU A 75 0.67 -13.17 1.86
CA GLU A 75 1.77 -14.12 2.05
C GLU A 75 3.02 -13.42 2.58
N VAL A 76 3.39 -12.29 1.99
CA VAL A 76 4.57 -11.51 2.42
C VAL A 76 4.38 -10.99 3.85
N TYR A 77 3.17 -10.60 4.22
CA TYR A 77 2.85 -10.15 5.58
C TYR A 77 2.85 -11.29 6.60
N ALA A 78 2.26 -12.45 6.26
CA ALA A 78 2.12 -13.56 7.20
C ALA A 78 3.40 -14.39 7.38
N ASP A 79 4.19 -14.56 6.31
CA ASP A 79 5.42 -15.36 6.30
C ASP A 79 6.53 -14.65 5.51
N ALA A 80 6.88 -13.43 5.94
CA ALA A 80 8.02 -12.69 5.39
C ALA A 80 9.27 -13.57 5.43
N ARG A 81 9.92 -13.85 4.31
CA ARG A 81 11.11 -14.72 4.25
C ARG A 81 12.39 -13.96 4.57
N HIS A 82 12.46 -12.68 4.24
CA HIS A 82 13.64 -11.86 4.50
C HIS A 82 13.71 -11.46 5.99
N PRO A 83 14.86 -11.56 6.68
CA PRO A 83 14.98 -11.23 8.11
C PRO A 83 14.49 -9.81 8.46
N TYR A 84 14.68 -8.85 7.55
CA TYR A 84 14.18 -7.48 7.72
C TYR A 84 12.66 -7.38 7.72
N GLY A 85 11.96 -8.23 6.95
CA GLY A 85 10.50 -8.26 6.90
C GLY A 85 9.85 -9.02 8.07
N LYS A 86 10.64 -9.77 8.86
CA LYS A 86 10.18 -10.51 10.05
C LYS A 86 10.28 -9.70 11.36
N ALA A 87 10.97 -8.55 11.31
CA ALA A 87 11.37 -7.77 12.49
C ALA A 87 10.29 -6.80 12.95
#